data_AF-A0A6J8EIJ9-F1
#
_entry.id   AF-A0A6J8EIJ9-F1
#
_cell.length_a   1.000
_cell.length_b   1.000
_cell.length_c   1.000
_cell.angle_alpha   90.00
_cell.angle_beta   90.00
_cell.angle_gamma   90.00
#
_symmetry.space_group_name_H-M   'P 1'
#
loop_
_entity.id
_entity.type
_entity.pdbx_description
1 polymer ?
#
loop_
_entity_poly.entity_id
_entity_poly.type
_entity_poly.pdbx_seq_one_letter_code
_entity_poly.pdbx_strand_id
1 'polypeptide(L)'
;MYLDSIYVPPKTKYIATGKNEGEGLQQRRPCLNTVDGEKCMLKKNVQNLENKLKIARHARMNANLKLNELKKSNVKLNKKYATCCIKLSNFSTRNVNKKLKRRQKKIQFLQSENSKHITEKKLIKQKSEISKQIHKQTSSLLKYYRDKYRNLKKAKVTQNLTQKTCNKENIEVSSLREKVSYLENENFILKDELEELSQSKMVTTFHEGKYTDDVWEVYATLLSMNVGVKNIENVIKTVLEKLGGLKVERLPKNLCRIYDG
;
A
#
# COMPACT_ATOMS: atom_id res chain seq x y z
N MET A 1 -15.28 -57.20 26.44
CA MET A 1 -16.13 -58.28 26.97
C MET A 1 -16.56 -59.13 25.79
N TYR A 2 -15.87 -60.24 25.53
CA TYR A 2 -16.28 -61.23 24.52
C TYR A 2 -16.65 -62.49 25.28
N LEU A 3 -17.89 -62.95 25.09
CA LEU A 3 -18.43 -64.17 25.67
C LEU A 3 -17.82 -65.36 24.95
N ASP A 4 -17.17 -66.25 25.71
CA ASP A 4 -16.72 -67.56 25.26
C ASP A 4 -17.92 -68.45 24.92
N SER A 5 -18.04 -68.82 23.65
CA SER A 5 -19.01 -69.82 23.20
C SER A 5 -18.40 -71.21 23.40
N ILE A 6 -18.85 -71.88 24.47
CA ILE A 6 -18.48 -73.26 24.79
C ILE A 6 -19.22 -74.19 23.81
N TYR A 7 -18.45 -74.86 22.95
CA TYR A 7 -18.95 -75.88 22.05
C TYR A 7 -19.27 -77.16 22.83
N VAL A 8 -20.56 -77.53 22.88
CA VAL A 8 -21.04 -78.79 23.46
C VAL A 8 -21.25 -79.81 22.32
N PRO A 9 -20.56 -80.96 22.31
CA PRO A 9 -20.76 -81.97 21.28
C PRO A 9 -22.11 -82.68 21.43
N PRO A 10 -22.78 -83.05 20.32
CA PRO A 10 -24.08 -83.70 20.37
C PRO A 10 -23.97 -85.14 20.88
N LYS A 11 -24.82 -85.49 21.87
CA LYS A 11 -24.98 -86.85 22.39
C LYS A 11 -25.49 -87.77 21.28
N THR A 12 -24.67 -88.73 20.86
CA THR A 12 -25.09 -89.83 19.99
C THR A 12 -26.08 -90.72 20.73
N LYS A 13 -27.35 -90.68 20.33
CA LYS A 13 -28.37 -91.65 20.73
C LYS A 13 -28.00 -93.01 20.14
N TYR A 14 -27.61 -93.95 20.99
CA TYR A 14 -27.58 -95.37 20.65
C TYR A 14 -29.01 -95.84 20.41
N ILE A 15 -29.35 -96.14 19.15
CA ILE A 15 -30.56 -96.88 18.82
C ILE A 15 -30.22 -98.35 19.04
N ALA A 16 -30.64 -98.89 20.18
CA ALA A 16 -30.67 -100.31 20.43
C ALA A 16 -31.78 -100.92 19.56
N THR A 17 -31.43 -101.50 18.42
CA THR A 17 -32.36 -102.38 17.69
C THR A 17 -32.36 -103.74 18.37
N GLY A 18 -33.14 -103.83 19.45
CA GLY A 18 -33.63 -105.11 19.93
C GLY A 18 -34.63 -105.65 18.92
N LYS A 19 -34.24 -106.71 18.20
CA LYS A 19 -35.18 -107.57 17.49
C LYS A 19 -35.16 -108.93 18.18
N ASN A 20 -36.17 -109.12 19.02
CA ASN A 20 -36.66 -110.43 19.41
C ASN A 20 -37.41 -111.00 18.22
N GLU A 21 -36.83 -111.99 17.54
CA GLU A 21 -37.57 -112.91 16.66
C GLU A 21 -37.30 -114.31 17.19
N GLY A 22 -38.04 -114.65 18.24
CA GLY A 22 -38.25 -116.02 18.69
C GLY A 22 -39.41 -116.60 17.90
N GLU A 23 -39.13 -117.17 16.73
CA GLU A 23 -40.05 -118.06 16.04
C GLU A 23 -39.52 -119.48 16.13
N GLY A 24 -40.24 -120.29 16.91
CA GLY A 24 -40.07 -121.72 16.94
C GLY A 24 -40.51 -122.32 15.61
N LEU A 25 -39.57 -122.98 14.92
CA LEU A 25 -39.86 -123.95 13.89
C LEU A 25 -38.97 -125.17 14.12
N GLN A 26 -39.57 -126.21 14.70
CA GLN A 26 -39.06 -127.57 14.64
C GLN A 26 -38.93 -127.99 13.16
N GLN A 27 -37.76 -127.75 12.58
CA GLN A 27 -37.41 -128.38 11.31
C GLN A 27 -36.87 -129.78 11.58
N ARG A 28 -37.66 -130.74 11.12
CA ARG A 28 -37.38 -132.17 11.03
C ARG A 28 -35.94 -132.40 10.56
N ARG A 29 -35.16 -133.16 11.33
CA ARG A 29 -33.89 -133.74 10.87
C ARG A 29 -34.23 -134.73 9.74
N PRO A 30 -33.74 -134.56 8.49
CA PRO A 30 -33.75 -135.64 7.53
C PRO A 30 -32.68 -136.64 7.97
N CYS A 31 -33.09 -137.89 8.17
CA CYS A 31 -32.22 -139.02 8.38
C CYS A 31 -31.28 -139.14 7.16
N LEU A 32 -30.02 -138.75 7.31
CA LEU A 32 -28.99 -138.80 6.25
C LEU A 32 -27.81 -139.62 6.75
N ASN A 33 -28.04 -140.90 6.99
CA ASN A 33 -26.99 -141.89 7.22
C ASN A 33 -26.54 -142.46 5.87
N THR A 34 -26.06 -141.61 4.98
CA THR A 34 -25.27 -142.02 3.80
C THR A 34 -24.12 -141.02 3.61
N VAL A 35 -22.92 -141.55 3.36
CA VAL A 35 -21.64 -140.82 3.21
C VAL A 35 -21.74 -139.66 2.18
N ASP A 36 -22.68 -139.75 1.25
CA ASP A 36 -22.92 -138.71 0.23
C ASP A 36 -23.65 -137.46 0.76
N GLY A 37 -24.46 -137.58 1.81
CA GLY A 37 -25.17 -136.47 2.45
C GLY A 37 -24.22 -135.51 3.17
N GLU A 38 -23.28 -136.06 3.94
CA GLU A 38 -22.24 -135.30 4.63
C GLU A 38 -21.32 -134.59 3.63
N LYS A 39 -20.95 -135.27 2.54
CA LYS A 39 -20.14 -134.70 1.45
C LYS A 39 -20.84 -133.52 0.75
N CYS A 40 -22.16 -133.58 0.57
CA CYS A 40 -22.95 -132.48 0.02
C CYS A 40 -23.01 -131.26 0.96
N MET A 41 -23.20 -131.50 2.26
CA MET A 41 -23.20 -130.44 3.28
C MET A 41 -21.83 -129.77 3.40
N LEU A 42 -20.75 -130.56 3.38
CA LEU A 42 -19.37 -130.05 3.37
C LEU A 42 -19.10 -129.17 2.14
N LYS A 43 -19.50 -129.59 0.94
CA LYS A 43 -19.37 -128.76 -0.28
C LYS A 43 -20.12 -127.43 -0.17
N LYS A 44 -21.36 -127.43 0.34
CA LYS A 44 -22.14 -126.20 0.55
C LYS A 44 -21.48 -125.27 1.57
N ASN A 45 -20.93 -125.83 2.65
CA ASN A 45 -20.23 -125.07 3.69
C ASN A 45 -18.93 -124.45 3.16
N VAL A 46 -18.14 -125.20 2.38
CA VAL A 46 -16.94 -124.68 1.72
C VAL A 46 -17.30 -123.53 0.77
N GLN A 47 -18.31 -123.71 -0.08
CA GLN A 47 -18.75 -122.65 -1.00
C GLN A 47 -19.23 -121.38 -0.26
N ASN A 48 -19.94 -121.54 0.86
CA ASN A 48 -20.38 -120.42 1.69
C ASN A 48 -19.19 -119.69 2.34
N LEU A 49 -18.20 -120.44 2.84
CA LEU A 49 -16.97 -119.87 3.41
C LEU A 49 -16.16 -119.13 2.35
N GLU A 50 -16.03 -119.66 1.14
CA GLU A 50 -15.38 -118.98 0.02
C GLU A 50 -16.09 -117.68 -0.37
N ASN A 51 -17.42 -117.69 -0.42
CA ASN A 51 -18.22 -116.49 -0.68
C ASN A 51 -18.03 -115.44 0.43
N LYS A 52 -18.06 -115.85 1.71
CA LYS A 52 -17.78 -114.97 2.85
C LYS A 52 -16.36 -114.39 2.78
N LEU A 53 -15.37 -115.20 2.42
CA LEU A 53 -13.99 -114.76 2.24
C LEU A 53 -13.86 -113.74 1.12
N LYS A 54 -14.56 -113.94 -0.01
CA LYS A 54 -14.59 -113.00 -1.14
C LYS A 54 -15.22 -111.67 -0.74
N ILE A 55 -16.34 -111.70 -0.03
CA ILE A 55 -17.01 -110.50 0.51
C ILE A 55 -16.08 -109.77 1.49
N ALA A 56 -15.43 -110.48 2.40
CA ALA A 56 -14.49 -109.90 3.37
C ALA A 56 -13.28 -109.25 2.69
N ARG A 57 -12.72 -109.89 1.64
CA ARG A 57 -11.63 -109.32 0.83
C ARG A 57 -12.07 -108.03 0.12
N HIS A 58 -13.25 -108.02 -0.48
CA HIS A 58 -13.79 -106.82 -1.13
C HIS A 58 -14.06 -105.69 -0.12
N ALA A 59 -14.65 -106.01 1.04
CA ALA A 59 -14.86 -105.05 2.12
C ALA A 59 -13.54 -104.45 2.63
N ARG A 60 -12.49 -105.28 2.79
CA ARG A 60 -11.14 -104.83 3.17
C ARG A 60 -10.52 -103.92 2.11
N MET A 61 -10.67 -104.25 0.83
CA MET A 61 -10.19 -103.41 -0.28
C MET A 61 -10.87 -102.04 -0.26
N ASN A 62 -12.20 -102.00 -0.13
CA ASN A 62 -12.96 -100.75 -0.05
C ASN A 62 -12.59 -99.93 1.18
N ALA A 63 -12.39 -100.57 2.34
CA ALA A 63 -11.91 -99.90 3.55
C ALA A 63 -10.53 -99.26 3.34
N ASN A 64 -9.61 -99.94 2.66
CA ASN A 64 -8.29 -99.41 2.33
C ASN A 64 -8.35 -98.23 1.35
N LEU A 65 -9.20 -98.29 0.33
CA LEU A 65 -9.42 -97.17 -0.59
C LEU A 65 -9.93 -95.93 0.16
N LYS A 66 -10.96 -96.11 1.00
CA LYS A 66 -11.51 -95.04 1.83
C LYS A 66 -10.48 -94.48 2.81
N LEU A 67 -9.65 -95.32 3.42
CA LEU A 67 -8.56 -94.89 4.29
C LEU A 67 -7.55 -94.01 3.55
N ASN A 68 -7.21 -94.36 2.30
CA ASN A 68 -6.30 -93.57 1.48
C ASN A 68 -6.89 -92.22 1.07
N GLU A 69 -8.19 -92.17 0.74
CA GLU A 69 -8.89 -90.90 0.48
C GLU A 69 -8.91 -89.99 1.71
N LEU A 70 -9.20 -90.55 2.89
CA LEU A 70 -9.18 -89.82 4.15
C LEU A 70 -7.77 -89.29 4.46
N LYS A 71 -6.71 -90.07 4.23
CA LYS A 71 -5.32 -89.61 4.37
C LYS A 71 -5.01 -88.44 3.43
N LYS A 72 -5.40 -88.53 2.15
CA LYS A 72 -5.21 -87.44 1.19
C LYS A 72 -5.97 -86.17 1.61
N SER A 73 -7.21 -86.32 2.08
CA SER A 73 -8.02 -85.20 2.59
C SER A 73 -7.38 -84.55 3.81
N ASN A 74 -6.88 -85.35 4.76
CA ASN A 74 -6.23 -84.85 5.98
C ASN A 74 -4.96 -84.04 5.65
N VAL A 75 -4.14 -84.52 4.70
CA VAL A 75 -2.97 -83.76 4.22
C VAL A 75 -3.38 -82.41 3.63
N LYS A 76 -4.45 -82.36 2.82
CA LYS A 76 -4.97 -81.10 2.25
C LYS A 76 -5.46 -80.15 3.35
N LEU A 77 -6.18 -80.66 4.34
CA LEU A 77 -6.67 -79.86 5.46
C LEU A 77 -5.52 -79.31 6.31
N ASN A 78 -4.50 -80.12 6.60
CA ASN A 78 -3.32 -79.66 7.34
C ASN A 78 -2.56 -78.56 6.60
N LYS A 79 -2.43 -78.66 5.27
CA LYS A 79 -1.85 -77.59 4.45
C LYS A 79 -2.68 -76.29 4.57
N LYS A 80 -4.00 -76.38 4.46
CA LYS A 80 -4.89 -75.21 4.64
C LYS A 80 -4.74 -74.60 6.03
N TYR A 81 -4.75 -75.44 7.07
CA TYR A 81 -4.59 -75.01 8.46
C TYR A 81 -3.26 -74.24 8.65
N ALA A 82 -2.15 -74.79 8.18
CA ALA A 82 -0.84 -74.12 8.23
C ALA A 82 -0.84 -72.75 7.55
N THR A 83 -1.45 -72.64 6.35
CA THR A 83 -1.55 -71.34 5.66
C THR A 83 -2.39 -70.32 6.44
N CYS A 84 -3.46 -70.74 7.09
CA CYS A 84 -4.28 -69.87 7.94
C CYS A 84 -3.51 -69.41 9.18
N CYS A 85 -2.76 -70.30 9.84
CA CYS A 85 -1.91 -69.93 10.98
C CYS A 85 -0.86 -68.88 10.60
N ILE A 86 -0.21 -69.02 9.45
CA ILE A 86 0.74 -68.03 8.94
C ILE A 86 0.05 -66.68 8.71
N LYS A 87 -1.11 -66.68 8.03
CA LYS A 87 -1.88 -65.44 7.81
C LYS A 87 -2.26 -64.79 9.14
N LEU A 88 -2.77 -65.54 10.11
CA LEU A 88 -3.13 -65.04 11.44
C LEU A 88 -1.93 -64.47 12.19
N SER A 89 -0.75 -65.09 12.08
CA SER A 89 0.48 -64.58 12.72
C SER A 89 0.89 -63.19 12.20
N ASN A 90 0.65 -62.90 10.91
CA ASN A 90 0.89 -61.58 10.33
C ASN A 90 -0.04 -60.52 10.93
N PHE A 91 -1.27 -60.91 11.30
CA PHE A 91 -2.24 -60.09 12.02
C PHE A 91 -2.05 -60.13 13.54
N SER A 92 -0.87 -60.54 14.05
CA SER A 92 -0.62 -60.45 15.48
C SER A 92 -0.85 -59.02 15.97
N THR A 93 -1.51 -58.91 17.13
CA THR A 93 -1.79 -57.65 17.82
C THR A 93 -0.54 -56.79 17.96
N ARG A 94 0.64 -57.41 18.12
CA ARG A 94 1.95 -56.75 18.15
C ARG A 94 2.24 -55.96 16.86
N ASN A 95 2.03 -56.54 15.68
CA ASN A 95 2.31 -55.88 14.41
C ASN A 95 1.32 -54.72 14.15
N VAL A 96 0.04 -54.93 14.49
CA VAL A 96 -0.98 -53.89 14.42
C VAL A 96 -0.64 -52.73 15.36
N ASN A 97 -0.28 -53.01 16.61
CA ASN A 97 0.09 -52.00 17.60
C ASN A 97 1.35 -51.22 17.19
N LYS A 98 2.36 -51.89 16.62
CA LYS A 98 3.54 -51.20 16.04
C LYS A 98 3.14 -50.24 14.91
N LYS A 99 2.25 -50.67 14.00
CA LYS A 99 1.75 -49.83 12.91
C LYS A 99 0.95 -48.63 13.41
N LEU A 100 0.08 -48.84 14.41
CA LEU A 100 -0.68 -47.77 15.06
C LEU A 100 0.24 -46.75 15.74
N LYS A 101 1.24 -47.20 16.48
CA LYS A 101 2.21 -46.31 17.15
C LYS A 101 2.99 -45.44 16.14
N ARG A 102 3.39 -45.99 14.99
CA ARG A 102 4.04 -45.22 13.92
C ARG A 102 3.11 -44.15 13.33
N ARG A 103 1.84 -44.51 13.09
CA ARG A 103 0.80 -43.57 12.62
C ARG A 103 0.56 -42.45 13.63
N GLN A 104 0.39 -42.78 14.90
CA GLN A 104 0.19 -41.80 15.98
C GLN A 104 1.37 -40.83 16.08
N LYS A 105 2.62 -41.31 16.01
CA LYS A 105 3.79 -40.44 15.96
C LYS A 105 3.77 -39.48 14.78
N LYS A 106 3.39 -39.96 13.58
CA LYS A 106 3.29 -39.10 12.39
C LYS A 106 2.16 -38.07 12.52
N ILE A 107 1.03 -38.46 13.08
CA ILE A 107 -0.09 -37.54 13.36
C ILE A 107 0.36 -36.45 14.34
N GLN A 108 1.00 -36.83 15.45
CA GLN A 108 1.48 -35.88 16.45
C GLN A 108 2.51 -34.91 15.85
N PHE A 109 3.44 -35.41 15.04
CA PHE A 109 4.38 -34.58 14.30
C PHE A 109 3.66 -33.57 13.39
N LEU A 110 2.73 -34.03 12.54
CA LEU A 110 1.99 -33.16 11.63
C LEU A 110 1.12 -32.14 12.36
N GLN A 111 0.53 -32.51 13.50
CA GLN A 111 -0.21 -31.58 14.35
C GLN A 111 0.70 -30.47 14.89
N SER A 112 1.93 -30.81 15.30
CA SER A 112 2.91 -29.83 15.76
C SER A 112 3.43 -28.91 14.66
N GLU A 113 3.56 -29.38 13.42
CA GLU A 113 3.90 -28.50 12.30
C GLU A 113 2.73 -27.60 11.90
N ASN A 114 1.52 -28.15 11.89
CA ASN A 114 0.34 -27.36 11.55
C ASN A 114 0.08 -26.25 12.57
N SER A 115 0.33 -26.49 13.86
CA SER A 115 0.22 -25.43 14.89
C SER A 115 1.26 -24.33 14.67
N LYS A 116 2.51 -24.67 14.30
CA LYS A 116 3.54 -23.69 13.91
C LYS A 116 3.10 -22.86 12.70
N HIS A 117 2.62 -23.49 11.63
CA HIS A 117 2.15 -22.77 10.45
C HIS A 117 0.94 -21.87 10.74
N ILE A 118 0.04 -22.26 11.65
CA ILE A 118 -1.06 -21.39 12.10
C ILE A 118 -0.50 -20.14 12.80
N THR A 119 0.51 -20.29 13.66
CA THR A 119 1.15 -19.14 14.31
C THR A 119 1.87 -18.23 13.32
N GLU A 120 2.62 -18.80 12.36
CA GLU A 120 3.29 -18.05 11.30
C GLU A 120 2.30 -17.25 10.45
N LYS A 121 1.18 -17.86 10.06
CA LYS A 121 0.12 -17.16 9.30
C LYS A 121 -0.45 -15.98 10.06
N LYS A 122 -0.66 -16.10 11.38
CA LYS A 122 -1.11 -14.99 12.23
C LYS A 122 -0.08 -13.86 12.25
N LEU A 123 1.20 -14.19 12.41
CA LEU A 123 2.29 -13.20 12.39
C LEU A 123 2.42 -12.49 11.04
N ILE A 124 2.30 -13.23 9.93
CA ILE A 124 2.31 -12.66 8.57
C ILE A 124 1.15 -11.69 8.39
N LYS A 125 -0.06 -12.05 8.85
CA LYS A 125 -1.23 -11.18 8.79
C LYS A 125 -0.99 -9.88 9.58
N GLN A 126 -0.47 -9.98 10.81
CA GLN A 126 -0.13 -8.82 11.63
C GLN A 126 0.92 -7.92 10.96
N LYS A 127 1.99 -8.49 10.41
CA LYS A 127 3.01 -7.74 9.65
C LYS A 127 2.40 -7.01 8.45
N SER A 128 1.49 -7.65 7.73
CA SER A 128 0.81 -7.03 6.59
C SER A 128 -0.07 -5.83 7.00
N GLU A 129 -0.73 -5.92 8.16
CA GLU A 129 -1.55 -4.84 8.73
C GLU A 129 -0.68 -3.63 9.12
N ILE A 130 0.43 -3.90 9.83
CA ILE A 130 1.41 -2.89 10.24
C ILE A 130 2.02 -2.21 9.01
N SER A 131 2.38 -2.98 7.98
CA SER A 131 2.94 -2.42 6.74
C SER A 131 1.96 -1.46 6.04
N LYS A 132 0.65 -1.78 6.03
CA LYS A 132 -0.38 -0.88 5.48
C LYS A 132 -0.50 0.41 6.28
N GLN A 133 -0.42 0.32 7.61
CA GLN A 133 -0.45 1.50 8.49
C GLN A 133 0.77 2.39 8.27
N ILE A 134 1.98 1.82 8.22
CA ILE A 134 3.22 2.55 7.91
C ILE A 134 3.12 3.21 6.55
N HIS A 135 2.58 2.52 5.53
CA HIS A 135 2.41 3.10 4.20
C HIS A 135 1.45 4.31 4.21
N LYS A 136 0.35 4.23 4.97
CA LYS A 136 -0.60 5.33 5.12
C LYS A 136 0.01 6.54 5.85
N GLN A 137 0.81 6.31 6.89
CA GLN A 137 1.51 7.36 7.64
C GLN A 137 2.62 8.01 6.80
N THR A 138 3.40 7.20 6.07
CA THR A 138 4.48 7.72 5.21
C THR A 138 3.93 8.52 4.04
N SER A 139 2.84 8.07 3.40
CA SER A 139 2.19 8.81 2.31
C SER A 139 1.60 10.15 2.76
N SER A 140 0.97 10.22 3.94
CA SER A 140 0.48 11.49 4.49
C SER A 140 1.63 12.44 4.84
N LEU A 141 2.71 11.93 5.45
CA LEU A 141 3.89 12.71 5.80
C LEU A 141 4.62 13.25 4.56
N LEU A 142 4.78 12.43 3.51
CA LEU A 142 5.37 12.84 2.24
C LEU A 142 4.53 13.94 1.57
N LYS A 143 3.20 13.82 1.61
CA LYS A 143 2.30 14.87 1.10
C LYS A 143 2.52 16.19 1.85
N TYR A 144 2.56 16.15 3.18
CA TYR A 144 2.84 17.34 4.01
C TYR A 144 4.15 18.02 3.64
N TYR A 145 5.26 17.26 3.55
CA TYR A 145 6.56 17.84 3.20
C TYR A 145 6.60 18.39 1.77
N ARG A 146 5.92 17.73 0.82
CA ARG A 146 5.79 18.20 -0.56
C ARG A 146 5.07 19.55 -0.62
N ASP A 147 3.97 19.68 0.11
CA ASP A 147 3.20 20.92 0.19
C ASP A 147 3.98 22.03 0.90
N LYS A 148 4.66 21.71 2.00
CA LYS A 148 5.55 22.65 2.71
C LYS A 148 6.66 23.17 1.80
N TYR A 149 7.32 22.29 1.04
CA TYR A 149 8.36 22.69 0.09
C TYR A 149 7.80 23.58 -1.04
N ARG A 150 6.61 23.24 -1.57
CA ARG A 150 5.93 24.04 -2.60
C ARG A 150 5.62 25.44 -2.09
N ASN A 151 5.11 25.56 -0.87
CA ASN A 151 4.77 26.84 -0.24
C ASN A 151 6.02 27.68 0.04
N LEU A 152 7.10 27.08 0.54
CA LEU A 152 8.39 27.75 0.72
C LEU A 152 8.95 28.28 -0.60
N LYS A 153 8.87 27.49 -1.67
CA LYS A 153 9.32 27.93 -3.01
C LYS A 153 8.50 29.12 -3.51
N LYS A 154 7.17 29.10 -3.33
CA LYS A 154 6.30 30.24 -3.67
C LYS A 154 6.66 31.49 -2.86
N ALA A 155 6.83 31.36 -1.55
CA ALA A 155 7.18 32.48 -0.67
C ALA A 155 8.51 33.13 -1.08
N LYS A 156 9.54 32.33 -1.40
CA LYS A 156 10.83 32.84 -1.92
C LYS A 156 10.68 33.61 -3.23
N VAL A 157 9.85 33.11 -4.15
CA VAL A 157 9.59 33.79 -5.42
C VAL A 157 8.90 35.14 -5.16
N THR A 158 7.86 35.17 -4.33
CA THR A 158 7.17 36.41 -3.97
C THR A 158 8.10 37.42 -3.31
N GLN A 159 8.95 36.99 -2.37
CA GLN A 159 9.93 37.84 -1.70
C GLN A 159 10.95 38.43 -2.68
N ASN A 160 11.44 37.64 -3.63
CA ASN A 160 12.36 38.13 -4.65
C ASN A 160 11.71 39.14 -5.59
N LEU A 161 10.42 38.95 -5.93
CA LEU A 161 9.67 39.92 -6.73
C LEU A 161 9.50 41.24 -5.97
N THR A 162 9.05 41.19 -4.71
CA THR A 162 8.84 42.41 -3.91
C THR A 162 10.13 43.18 -3.68
N GLN A 163 11.25 42.49 -3.47
CA GLN A 163 12.56 43.13 -3.31
C GLN A 163 13.04 43.80 -4.62
N LYS A 164 12.78 43.17 -5.78
CA LYS A 164 13.08 43.78 -7.09
C LYS A 164 12.23 45.03 -7.36
N THR A 165 10.93 45.01 -7.07
CA THR A 165 10.07 46.18 -7.23
C THR A 165 10.46 47.31 -6.28
N CYS A 166 10.73 47.00 -5.01
CA CYS A 166 11.18 48.00 -4.04
C CYS A 166 12.51 48.66 -4.44
N ASN A 167 13.47 47.89 -4.95
CA ASN A 167 14.72 48.46 -5.45
C ASN A 167 14.52 49.37 -6.66
N LYS A 168 13.62 49.01 -7.58
CA LYS A 168 13.29 49.84 -8.74
C LYS A 168 12.61 51.14 -8.31
N GLU A 169 11.63 51.06 -7.42
CA GLU A 169 10.93 52.21 -6.85
C GLU A 169 11.89 53.13 -6.09
N ASN A 170 12.83 52.59 -5.31
CA ASN A 170 13.83 53.39 -4.59
C ASN A 170 14.77 54.15 -5.54
N ILE A 171 15.21 53.53 -6.65
CA ILE A 171 16.02 54.19 -7.67
C ILE A 171 15.22 55.33 -8.32
N GLU A 172 13.96 55.07 -8.67
CA GLU A 172 13.07 56.06 -9.27
C GLU A 172 12.83 57.24 -8.33
N VAL A 173 12.53 56.98 -7.05
CA VAL A 173 12.36 58.02 -6.01
C VAL A 173 13.66 58.82 -5.82
N SER A 174 14.83 58.19 -5.84
CA SER A 174 16.11 58.91 -5.76
C SER A 174 16.31 59.87 -6.93
N SER A 175 16.06 59.39 -8.16
CA SER A 175 16.18 60.22 -9.37
C SER A 175 15.19 61.39 -9.39
N LEU A 176 13.96 61.17 -8.90
CA LEU A 176 12.96 62.22 -8.78
C LEU A 176 13.35 63.25 -7.72
N ARG A 177 13.95 62.83 -6.59
CA ARG A 177 14.47 63.76 -5.57
C ARG A 177 15.60 64.63 -6.11
N GLU A 178 16.54 64.06 -6.85
CA GLU A 178 17.60 64.82 -7.51
C GLU A 178 17.03 65.84 -8.50
N LYS A 179 16.05 65.44 -9.30
CA LYS A 179 15.37 66.34 -10.24
C LYS A 179 14.62 67.47 -9.55
N VAL A 180 13.93 67.18 -8.45
CA VAL A 180 13.26 68.21 -7.64
C VAL A 180 14.29 69.20 -7.09
N SER A 181 15.38 68.71 -6.51
CA SER A 181 16.46 69.56 -5.98
C SER A 181 17.09 70.45 -7.05
N TYR A 182 17.31 69.90 -8.26
CA TYR A 182 17.79 70.68 -9.40
C TYR A 182 16.81 71.81 -9.77
N LEU A 183 15.51 71.49 -9.90
CA LEU A 183 14.47 72.46 -10.25
C LEU A 183 14.24 73.51 -9.16
N GLU A 184 14.43 73.15 -7.89
CA GLU A 184 14.37 74.08 -6.76
C GLU A 184 15.54 75.08 -6.82
N ASN A 185 16.76 74.61 -7.10
CA ASN A 185 17.92 75.49 -7.30
C ASN A 185 17.76 76.39 -8.53
N GLU A 186 17.29 75.86 -9.65
CA GLU A 186 17.03 76.65 -10.86
C GLU A 186 15.96 77.72 -10.61
N ASN A 187 14.85 77.36 -9.93
CA ASN A 187 13.84 78.34 -9.52
C ASN A 187 14.39 79.39 -8.57
N PHE A 188 15.31 79.02 -7.67
CA PHE A 188 15.95 79.97 -6.77
C PHE A 188 16.78 81.00 -7.55
N ILE A 189 17.62 80.53 -8.48
CA ILE A 189 18.44 81.40 -9.35
C ILE A 189 17.55 82.32 -10.19
N LEU A 190 16.54 81.77 -10.86
CA LEU A 190 15.63 82.56 -11.70
C LEU A 190 14.85 83.61 -10.90
N LYS A 191 14.49 83.33 -9.65
CA LYS A 191 13.84 84.31 -8.77
C LYS A 191 14.80 85.45 -8.41
N ASP A 192 16.05 85.13 -8.12
CA ASP A 192 17.09 86.12 -7.80
C ASP A 192 17.37 87.04 -9.01
N GLU A 193 17.54 86.47 -10.20
CA GLU A 193 17.70 87.23 -11.45
C GLU A 193 16.49 88.14 -11.75
N LEU A 194 15.27 87.64 -11.49
CA LEU A 194 14.05 88.41 -11.72
C LEU A 194 13.90 89.55 -10.71
N GLU A 195 14.35 89.37 -9.47
CA GLU A 195 14.42 90.42 -8.45
C GLU A 195 15.43 91.51 -8.85
N GLU A 196 16.62 91.12 -9.33
CA GLU A 196 17.64 92.05 -9.84
C GLU A 196 17.13 92.87 -11.05
N LEU A 197 16.47 92.22 -12.01
CA LEU A 197 15.84 92.88 -13.16
C LEU A 197 14.65 93.77 -12.77
N SER A 198 13.94 93.44 -11.68
CA SER A 198 12.86 94.27 -11.17
C SER A 198 13.39 95.54 -10.48
N GLN A 199 14.51 95.46 -9.76
CA GLN A 199 15.11 96.61 -9.07
C GLN A 199 15.75 97.61 -10.05
N SER A 200 16.29 97.14 -11.18
CA SER A 200 16.92 97.99 -12.20
C SER A 200 15.96 98.85 -13.04
N LYS A 201 14.63 98.65 -12.94
CA LYS A 201 13.63 99.41 -13.73
C LYS A 201 13.17 100.73 -13.09
N MET A 202 13.77 101.17 -11.99
CA MET A 202 13.42 102.44 -11.34
C MET A 202 14.56 103.45 -11.50
N VAL A 203 14.37 104.45 -12.37
CA VAL A 203 15.36 105.52 -12.58
C VAL A 203 15.15 106.61 -11.52
N THR A 204 16.12 106.79 -10.64
CA THR A 204 16.13 107.85 -9.64
C THR A 204 16.51 109.18 -10.28
N THR A 205 15.52 109.95 -10.73
CA THR A 205 15.74 111.25 -11.40
C THR A 205 16.05 112.41 -10.45
N PHE A 206 15.99 112.19 -9.13
CA PHE A 206 16.24 113.19 -8.10
C PHE A 206 16.79 112.52 -6.84
N HIS A 207 17.98 112.93 -6.41
CA HIS A 207 18.64 112.39 -5.22
C HIS A 207 19.31 113.52 -4.44
N GLU A 208 19.18 113.51 -3.11
CA GLU A 208 19.83 114.49 -2.20
C GLU A 208 19.62 115.97 -2.56
N GLY A 209 18.43 116.33 -3.07
CA GLY A 209 18.09 117.71 -3.41
C GLY A 209 18.62 118.18 -4.77
N LYS A 210 19.29 117.32 -5.54
CA LYS A 210 19.78 117.62 -6.90
C LYS A 210 19.15 116.67 -7.93
N TYR A 211 18.91 117.21 -9.12
CA TYR A 211 18.56 116.39 -10.28
C TYR A 211 19.83 115.83 -10.91
N THR A 212 19.76 114.64 -11.49
CA THR A 212 20.90 114.03 -12.19
C THR A 212 21.29 114.86 -13.42
N ASP A 213 22.57 114.89 -13.75
CA ASP A 213 23.11 115.73 -14.83
C ASP A 213 22.47 115.41 -16.19
N ASP A 214 22.11 114.14 -16.43
CA ASP A 214 21.41 113.72 -17.64
C ASP A 214 20.02 114.39 -17.78
N VAL A 215 19.30 114.56 -16.66
CA VAL A 215 17.99 115.24 -16.65
C VAL A 215 18.17 116.71 -17.02
N TRP A 216 19.26 117.34 -16.56
CA TRP A 216 19.62 118.71 -16.91
C TRP A 216 20.03 118.87 -18.37
N GLU A 217 20.83 117.96 -18.90
CA GLU A 217 21.26 117.97 -20.29
C GLU A 217 20.08 117.84 -21.25
N VAL A 218 19.15 116.91 -20.97
CA VAL A 218 17.91 116.79 -21.74
C VAL A 218 17.07 118.06 -21.64
N TYR A 219 16.97 118.67 -20.46
CA TYR A 219 16.25 119.93 -20.26
C TYR A 219 16.87 121.09 -21.05
N ALA A 220 18.20 121.23 -21.02
CA ALA A 220 18.94 122.24 -21.75
C ALA A 220 18.84 122.04 -23.27
N THR A 221 18.90 120.79 -23.72
CA THR A 221 18.75 120.44 -25.13
C THR A 221 17.35 120.80 -25.63
N LEU A 222 16.29 120.44 -24.90
CA LEU A 222 14.91 120.79 -25.27
C LEU A 222 14.69 122.31 -25.30
N LEU A 223 15.29 123.06 -24.37
CA LEU A 223 15.28 124.52 -24.39
C LEU A 223 15.98 125.08 -25.63
N SER A 224 17.16 124.54 -25.99
CA SER A 224 17.91 124.97 -27.19
C SER A 224 17.15 124.70 -28.50
N MET A 225 16.24 123.73 -28.49
CA MET A 225 15.34 123.41 -29.61
C MET A 225 14.04 124.25 -29.59
N ASN A 226 14.00 125.34 -28.81
CA ASN A 226 12.84 126.23 -28.63
C ASN A 226 11.58 125.53 -28.09
N VAL A 227 11.70 124.42 -27.36
CA VAL A 227 10.56 123.85 -26.65
C VAL A 227 10.21 124.78 -25.50
N GLY A 228 8.98 125.31 -25.51
CA GLY A 228 8.53 126.22 -24.46
C GLY A 228 8.63 125.54 -23.08
N VAL A 229 9.20 126.26 -22.10
CA VAL A 229 9.49 125.77 -20.73
C VAL A 229 8.31 125.03 -20.08
N LYS A 230 7.08 125.48 -20.35
CA LYS A 230 5.84 124.89 -19.82
C LYS A 230 5.55 123.47 -20.32
N ASN A 231 6.13 123.08 -21.46
CA ASN A 231 5.85 121.81 -22.12
C ASN A 231 6.96 120.77 -21.90
N ILE A 232 8.15 121.19 -21.46
CA ILE A 232 9.33 120.32 -21.30
C ILE A 232 9.05 119.16 -20.32
N GLU A 233 8.41 119.46 -19.18
CA GLU A 233 8.07 118.44 -18.18
C GLU A 233 7.19 117.33 -18.79
N ASN A 234 6.18 117.72 -19.57
CA ASN A 234 5.25 116.79 -20.20
C ASN A 234 5.92 115.99 -21.31
N VAL A 235 6.80 116.61 -22.10
CA VAL A 235 7.57 115.91 -23.15
C VAL A 235 8.46 114.84 -22.53
N ILE A 236 9.25 115.18 -21.51
CA ILE A 236 10.14 114.24 -20.82
C ILE A 236 9.34 113.07 -20.21
N LYS A 237 8.25 113.36 -19.49
CA LYS A 237 7.37 112.31 -18.92
C LYS A 237 6.79 111.41 -20.00
N THR A 238 6.27 112.00 -21.08
CA THR A 238 5.61 111.23 -22.14
C THR A 238 6.63 110.34 -22.87
N VAL A 239 7.83 110.84 -23.15
CA VAL A 239 8.90 110.07 -23.81
C VAL A 239 9.37 108.91 -22.93
N LEU A 240 9.65 109.17 -21.65
CA LEU A 240 10.12 108.12 -20.72
C LEU A 240 9.04 107.08 -20.42
N GLU A 241 7.77 107.49 -20.32
CA GLU A 241 6.66 106.57 -20.07
C GLU A 241 6.29 105.75 -21.32
N LYS A 242 6.28 106.37 -22.52
CA LYS A 242 5.83 105.69 -23.75
C LYS A 242 6.93 104.91 -24.47
N LEU A 243 8.18 105.37 -24.44
CA LEU A 243 9.30 104.67 -25.09
C LEU A 243 10.09 103.80 -24.10
N GLY A 244 10.24 104.25 -22.85
CA GLY A 244 10.99 103.51 -21.83
C GLY A 244 10.13 102.59 -20.96
N GLY A 245 8.81 102.80 -20.88
CA GLY A 245 7.96 102.13 -19.90
C GLY A 245 8.29 102.53 -18.45
N LEU A 246 9.04 103.61 -18.27
CA LEU A 246 9.56 104.07 -16.98
C LEU A 246 8.66 105.17 -16.42
N LYS A 247 8.32 105.06 -15.13
CA LYS A 247 7.58 106.12 -14.42
C LYS A 247 8.56 107.10 -13.79
N VAL A 248 8.38 108.38 -14.10
CA VAL A 248 9.23 109.47 -13.59
C VAL A 248 8.50 110.19 -12.47
N GLU A 249 9.13 110.30 -11.29
CA GLU A 249 8.50 110.89 -10.11
C GLU A 249 8.46 112.43 -10.16
N ARG A 250 9.63 113.09 -10.18
CA ARG A 250 9.74 114.54 -10.02
C ARG A 250 10.73 115.12 -11.02
N LEU A 251 10.28 116.15 -11.74
CA LEU A 251 11.09 116.91 -12.70
C LEU A 251 11.25 118.37 -12.22
N PRO A 252 12.25 119.12 -12.74
CA PRO A 252 12.49 120.51 -12.37
C PRO A 252 11.32 121.41 -12.73
N LYS A 253 10.87 122.24 -11.78
CA LYS A 253 9.84 123.28 -11.97
C LYS A 253 10.47 124.65 -11.70
N ASN A 254 10.68 125.42 -12.77
CA ASN A 254 11.21 126.81 -12.79
C ASN A 254 12.73 126.96 -12.68
N LEU A 255 13.36 127.40 -13.78
CA LEU A 255 14.80 127.66 -13.90
C LEU A 255 15.14 129.13 -14.25
N CYS A 256 14.25 130.08 -13.94
CA CYS A 256 14.48 131.51 -14.22
C CYS A 256 15.37 132.24 -13.19
N ARG A 257 16.21 131.53 -12.44
CA ARG A 257 17.27 132.16 -11.64
C ARG A 257 18.49 131.26 -11.72
N ILE A 258 19.67 131.86 -11.83
CA ILE A 258 20.98 131.24 -12.06
C ILE A 258 21.37 131.25 -13.56
N TYR A 259 21.59 132.45 -14.11
CA TYR A 259 22.73 132.81 -14.97
C TYR A 259 22.77 134.36 -15.02
N ASP A 260 23.03 134.96 -13.85
CA ASP A 260 23.70 136.26 -13.75
C ASP A 260 24.99 135.95 -12.99
N GLY A 261 26.09 135.80 -13.73
CA GLY A 261 27.40 135.35 -13.25
C GLY A 261 28.21 134.73 -14.36
#